data_AF-A0A5N7MQI0-F1
#
_entry.id   AF-A0A5N7MQI0-F1
#
_cell.length_a   1.000
_cell.length_b   1.000
_cell.length_c   1.000
_cell.angle_alpha   90.00
_cell.angle_beta   90.00
_cell.angle_gamma   90.00
#
_symmetry.space_group_name_H-M   'P 1'
#
loop_
_entity.id
_entity.type
_entity.pdbx_description
1 polymer ?
#
loop_
_entity_poly.entity_id
_entity_poly.type
_entity_poly.pdbx_seq_one_letter_code
_entity_poly.pdbx_strand_id
1 'polypeptide(L)' 'MRTQIGIIEDPEGETYPSLQIARKDALAKARAMITEGDQKGEDRHDWHFEIRDRANQHVLTVAFSEISDAKLTSQSGAG' A
#
# COMPACT_ATOMS: atom_id res chain seq x y z
N MET A 1 -24.03 -14.76 18.69
CA MET A 1 -22.63 -15.19 18.48
C MET A 1 -22.01 -14.21 17.51
N ARG A 2 -21.06 -13.37 17.97
CA ARG A 2 -20.34 -12.42 17.11
C ARG A 2 -19.23 -13.19 16.40
N THR A 3 -19.22 -13.16 15.07
CA THR A 3 -18.10 -13.64 14.26
C THR A 3 -16.88 -12.83 14.65
N GLN A 4 -16.01 -13.43 15.47
CA GLN A 4 -14.66 -12.96 15.67
C GLN A 4 -13.98 -13.15 14.33
N ILE A 5 -14.04 -12.11 13.49
CA ILE A 5 -13.43 -12.07 12.17
C ILE A 5 -11.98 -12.41 12.43
N GLY A 6 -11.59 -13.62 12.03
CA GLY A 6 -10.23 -14.10 12.12
C GLY A 6 -9.39 -13.15 11.31
N ILE A 7 -8.80 -12.18 11.99
CA ILE A 7 -7.64 -11.46 11.51
C ILE A 7 -6.61 -12.55 11.33
N ILE A 8 -6.43 -13.01 10.10
CA ILE A 8 -5.27 -13.80 9.75
C ILE A 8 -4.13 -12.81 9.89
N GLU A 9 -3.47 -12.83 11.05
CA GLU A 9 -2.18 -12.18 11.23
C GLU A 9 -1.28 -12.81 10.16
N ASP A 10 -0.87 -12.02 9.18
CA ASP A 10 0.10 -12.46 8.19
C ASP A 10 1.42 -12.68 8.94
N PRO A 11 1.86 -13.93 9.15
CA PRO A 11 3.11 -14.20 9.86
C PRO A 11 4.33 -13.70 9.08
N GLU A 12 4.18 -13.40 7.79
CA GLU A 12 5.20 -12.75 6.94
C GLU A 12 5.05 -11.22 6.91
N GLY A 13 4.11 -10.66 7.67
CA GLY A 13 3.89 -9.23 7.77
C GLY A 13 5.13 -8.48 8.26
N GLU A 14 5.56 -7.48 7.50
CA GLU A 14 6.79 -6.74 7.81
C GLU A 14 6.54 -5.71 8.91
N THR A 15 7.26 -5.83 10.03
CA THR A 15 7.14 -4.88 11.14
C THR A 15 8.07 -3.70 10.93
N TYR A 16 7.51 -2.49 10.92
CA TYR A 16 8.28 -1.26 10.77
C TYR A 16 8.42 -0.49 12.09
N PRO A 17 9.54 0.22 12.30
CA PRO A 17 9.76 1.01 13.52
C PRO A 17 8.96 2.32 13.55
N SER A 18 8.34 2.73 12.43
CA SER A 18 7.42 3.87 12.39
C SER A 18 6.46 3.78 11.21
N LEU A 19 5.29 4.43 11.34
CA LEU A 19 4.30 4.53 10.26
C LEU A 19 4.86 5.20 9.00
N GLN A 20 5.76 6.17 9.14
CA GLN A 20 6.39 6.84 8.00
C GLN A 20 7.24 5.88 7.17
N ILE A 21 8.01 5.01 7.84
CA ILE A 21 8.82 3.98 7.16
C ILE A 21 7.90 2.94 6.51
N ALA A 22 6.86 2.50 7.21
CA ALA A 22 5.85 1.59 6.67
C ALA A 22 5.18 2.14 5.41
N ARG A 23 4.78 3.43 5.43
CA ARG A 23 4.17 4.08 4.27
C ARG A 23 5.14 4.18 3.10
N LYS A 24 6.39 4.58 3.34
CA LYS A 24 7.40 4.71 2.28
C LYS A 24 7.69 3.36 1.62
N ASP A 25 7.79 2.30 2.41
CA ASP A 25 8.01 0.95 1.90
C ASP A 25 6.78 0.43 1.12
N ALA A 26 5.58 0.63 1.68
CA ALA A 26 4.32 0.30 1.00
C ALA A 26 4.20 0.99 -0.37
N LEU A 27 4.56 2.27 -0.48
CA LEU A 27 4.58 2.98 -1.77
C LEU A 27 5.60 2.39 -2.75
N ALA A 28 6.79 2.00 -2.27
CA ALA A 28 7.81 1.37 -3.11
C ALA A 28 7.36 -0.01 -3.63
N LYS A 29 6.80 -0.83 -2.74
CA LYS A 29 6.22 -2.14 -3.09
C LYS A 29 5.05 -2.00 -4.06
N ALA A 30 4.16 -1.04 -3.83
CA ALA A 30 3.01 -0.78 -4.68
C ALA A 30 3.46 -0.43 -6.10
N ARG A 31 4.47 0.42 -6.24
CA ARG A 31 5.04 0.75 -7.56
C ARG A 31 5.59 -0.48 -8.29
N ALA A 32 6.30 -1.36 -7.58
CA ALA A 32 6.82 -2.60 -8.15
C ALA A 32 5.68 -3.54 -8.57
N MET A 33 4.64 -3.68 -7.74
CA MET A 33 3.48 -4.54 -8.01
C MET A 33 2.64 -4.03 -9.18
N ILE A 34 2.46 -2.71 -9.33
CA ILE A 34 1.82 -2.10 -10.51
C ILE A 34 2.63 -2.45 -11.75
N THR A 35 3.95 -2.20 -11.73
CA THR A 35 4.83 -2.46 -12.87
C THR A 35 4.80 -3.93 -13.29
N GLU A 36 4.79 -4.84 -12.32
CA GLU A 36 4.66 -6.27 -12.56
C GLU A 36 3.28 -6.65 -13.13
N GLY A 37 2.21 -6.04 -12.61
CA GLY A 37 0.84 -6.20 -13.13
C GLY A 37 0.75 -5.77 -14.58
N ASP A 38 1.27 -4.59 -14.92
CA ASP A 38 1.32 -4.05 -16.28
C ASP A 38 2.03 -5.01 -17.26
N GLN A 39 3.16 -5.58 -16.82
CA GLN A 39 3.91 -6.56 -17.63
C GLN A 39 3.14 -7.86 -17.85
N LYS A 40 2.27 -8.23 -16.91
CA LYS A 40 1.45 -9.44 -16.97
C LYS A 40 0.07 -9.21 -17.59
N GLY A 41 -0.30 -7.96 -17.87
CA GLY A 41 -1.65 -7.59 -18.32
C GLY A 41 -2.70 -7.68 -17.21
N GLU A 42 -2.29 -7.62 -15.95
CA GLU A 42 -3.16 -7.59 -14.78
C GLU A 42 -3.33 -6.15 -14.30
N ASP A 43 -4.58 -5.66 -14.29
CA ASP A 43 -4.85 -4.34 -13.74
C ASP A 43 -4.86 -4.38 -12.20
N ARG A 44 -3.80 -3.84 -11.62
CA ARG A 44 -3.59 -3.74 -10.17
C ARG A 44 -3.67 -2.30 -9.66
N HIS A 45 -4.06 -1.33 -10.50
CA HIS A 45 -4.07 0.09 -10.12
C HIS A 45 -5.09 0.43 -9.03
N ASP A 46 -6.17 -0.35 -8.93
CA ASP A 46 -7.21 -0.20 -7.90
C ASP A 46 -6.86 -0.87 -6.56
N TRP A 47 -5.68 -1.48 -6.45
CA TRP A 47 -5.26 -2.17 -5.23
C TRP A 47 -4.81 -1.19 -4.14
N HIS A 48 -4.73 -1.66 -2.91
CA HIS A 48 -4.24 -0.88 -1.78
C HIS A 48 -3.53 -1.76 -0.76
N PHE A 49 -2.62 -1.15 0.00
CA PHE A 49 -2.10 -1.72 1.22
C PHE A 49 -2.85 -1.20 2.43
N GLU A 50 -3.15 -2.08 3.36
CA GLU A 50 -3.57 -1.73 4.71
C GLU A 50 -2.38 -1.82 5.65
N ILE A 51 -2.06 -0.74 6.35
CA ILE A 51 -1.08 -0.72 7.43
C ILE A 51 -1.84 -0.74 8.75
N ARG A 52 -1.56 -1.76 9.57
CA ARG A 52 -2.17 -1.96 10.88
C ARG A 52 -1.10 -1.84 11.97
N ASP A 53 -1.51 -1.44 13.18
CA ASP A 53 -0.62 -1.45 14.33
C ASP A 53 -0.51 -2.85 14.95
N ARG A 54 0.27 -2.98 16.04
CA ARG A 54 0.44 -4.24 16.78
C ARG A 54 -0.83 -4.74 17.47
N ALA A 55 -1.83 -3.88 17.68
CA ALA A 55 -3.15 -4.26 18.16
C ALA A 55 -4.10 -4.61 17.00
N ASN A 56 -3.56 -4.75 15.78
CA ASN A 56 -4.27 -4.92 14.53
C ASN A 56 -5.36 -3.85 14.29
N GLN A 57 -5.16 -2.65 14.83
CA GLN A 57 -5.99 -1.51 14.46
C GLN A 57 -5.51 -0.96 13.13
N HIS A 58 -6.44 -0.68 12.22
CA HIS A 58 -6.13 -0.02 10.96
C HIS A 58 -5.59 1.38 11.25
N VAL A 59 -4.41 1.69 10.72
CA VAL A 59 -3.73 2.98 10.91
C VAL A 59 -3.70 3.79 9.63
N LEU A 60 -3.50 3.14 8.48
CA LEU A 60 -3.40 3.83 7.19
C LEU A 60 -3.74 2.89 6.02
N THR A 61 -4.47 3.42 5.05
CA THR A 61 -4.59 2.82 3.71
C THR A 61 -3.64 3.54 2.77
N VAL A 62 -2.87 2.79 1.98
CA VAL A 62 -2.05 3.31 0.88
C VAL A 62 -2.62 2.77 -0.42
N ALA A 63 -3.31 3.62 -1.19
CA ALA A 63 -3.90 3.23 -2.45
C ALA A 63 -2.85 3.29 -3.58
N PHE A 64 -2.87 2.30 -4.48
CA PHE A 64 -1.92 2.24 -5.60
C PHE A 64 -2.12 3.41 -6.56
N SER A 65 -3.35 3.92 -6.66
CA SER A 65 -3.69 5.13 -7.39
C SER A 65 -2.92 6.38 -6.93
N GLU A 66 -2.49 6.47 -5.66
CA GLU A 66 -1.67 7.59 -5.15
C GLU A 66 -0.32 7.72 -5.90
N ILE A 67 0.17 6.63 -6.48
CA ILE A 67 1.45 6.58 -7.20
C ILE A 67 1.32 7.25 -8.57
N SER A 68 0.15 7.12 -9.20
CA SER A 68 -0.17 7.77 -10.47
C SER A 68 -0.28 9.30 -10.30
N ASP A 69 -0.88 9.76 -9.20
CA ASP A 69 -0.99 11.18 -8.85
C ASP A 69 0.37 11.81 -8.49
N ALA A 70 1.25 11.09 -7.78
CA ALA A 70 2.59 11.59 -7.43
C ALA A 70 3.47 11.88 -8.67
N LYS A 71 3.26 11.14 -9.76
CA LYS A 71 3.91 11.43 -11.05
C LYS A 71 3.38 12.73 -11.67
N LEU A 72 2.09 13.03 -11.49
CA LEU A 72 1.46 14.25 -12.02
C LEU A 72 1.91 15.52 -11.28
N THR A 73 2.13 15.44 -9.95
CA THR A 73 2.65 16.56 -9.16
C THR A 73 4.13 16.84 -9.38
N SER A 74 4.89 15.87 -9.90
CA SER A 74 6.32 16.04 -10.23
C SER A 74 6.55 16.65 -11.61
N GLN A 75 5.50 16.77 -12.44
CA GLN A 75 5.59 17.26 -13.82
C GLN A 75 4.84 18.59 -14.06
N SER A 76 4.08 19.09 -13.08
CA SER A 76 3.47 20.42 -13.12
C SER A 76 4.40 21.47 -12.49
N GLY A 77 5.49 21.76 -13.20
CA GLY A 77 6.51 22.73 -12.78
C GLY A 77 7.35 23.21 -13.95
N ALA A 78 6.72 23.50 -15.08
CA ALA A 78 7.32 24.22 -16.19
C ALA A 78 6.21 25.02 -16.90
N GLY A 79 6.03 26.26 -16.47
CA GLY A 79 5.27 27.30 -17.14
C GLY A 79 6.13 28.55 -17.22
#